data_AF-A0A820RS47-F1
#
_entry.id   AF-A0A820RS47-F1
#
_cell.length_a   1.000
_cell.length_b   1.000
_cell.length_c   1.000
_cell.angle_alpha   90.00
_cell.angle_beta   90.00
_cell.angle_gamma   90.00
#
_symmetry.space_group_name_H-M   'P 1'
#
loop_
_entity.id
_entity.type
_entity.pdbx_description
1 polymer ?
#
loop_
_entity_poly.entity_id
_entity_poly.type
_entity_poly.pdbx_seq_one_letter_code
_entity_poly.pdbx_strand_id
1 'polypeptide(L)'
;AILSLVNNEFGGWPILQGSSWNAASFNFSNLLLKLREYSNNIIYSCDTETDEKNSSVYYIQVSQSNLALEQRSNYVGESKLITAYQQFIRDFASTLTNDTTTIAQDVTDIYNFEKNISI
;
A
#
# COMPACT_ATOMS: atom_id res chain seq x y z
N ALA A 1 2.34 -19.26 5.37
CA ALA A 1 2.20 -18.87 3.96
C ALA A 1 1.54 -17.49 3.90
N ILE A 2 1.98 -16.61 3.00
CA ILE A 2 1.70 -15.16 2.99
C ILE A 2 0.21 -14.79 3.14
N LEU A 3 -0.70 -15.61 2.59
CA LEU A 3 -2.16 -15.42 2.69
C LEU A 3 -2.68 -15.48 4.13
N SER A 4 -2.08 -16.31 4.99
CA SER A 4 -2.46 -16.37 6.42
C SER A 4 -2.11 -15.06 7.13
N LEU A 5 -0.95 -14.47 6.81
CA LEU A 5 -0.56 -13.18 7.36
C LEU A 5 -1.52 -12.08 6.90
N VAL A 6 -1.80 -12.01 5.59
CA VAL A 6 -2.72 -11.03 5.02
C VAL A 6 -4.13 -11.14 5.64
N ASN A 7 -4.69 -12.34 5.71
CA ASN A 7 -6.06 -12.53 6.17
C ASN A 7 -6.20 -12.35 7.70
N ASN A 8 -5.21 -12.79 8.48
CA ASN A 8 -5.34 -12.83 9.94
C ASN A 8 -4.73 -11.62 10.64
N GLU A 9 -3.62 -11.07 10.15
CA GLU A 9 -2.93 -9.93 10.80
C GLU A 9 -3.28 -8.58 10.15
N PHE A 10 -3.52 -8.56 8.82
CA PHE A 10 -3.73 -7.32 8.07
C PHE A 10 -5.20 -7.02 7.76
N GLY A 11 -6.13 -7.90 8.15
CA GLY A 11 -7.56 -7.72 7.90
C GLY A 11 -7.98 -8.02 6.46
N GLY A 12 -7.17 -8.78 5.74
CA GLY A 12 -7.43 -9.19 4.37
C GLY A 12 -6.94 -8.19 3.32
N TRP A 13 -7.12 -8.56 2.05
CA TRP A 13 -6.85 -7.69 0.91
C TRP A 13 -8.05 -7.77 -0.03
N PRO A 14 -8.84 -6.68 -0.19
CA PRO A 14 -10.08 -6.72 -0.96
C PRO A 14 -9.96 -7.34 -2.35
N ILE A 15 -8.87 -7.05 -3.08
CA ILE A 15 -8.62 -7.60 -4.42
C ILE A 15 -8.50 -9.13 -4.47
N LEU A 16 -8.14 -9.78 -3.37
CA LEU A 16 -8.04 -11.24 -3.28
C LEU A 16 -9.36 -11.88 -2.85
N GLN A 17 -10.17 -11.16 -2.08
CA GLN A 17 -11.38 -11.69 -1.43
C GLN A 17 -12.66 -11.25 -2.13
N GLY A 18 -12.59 -10.27 -3.02
CA GLY A 18 -13.71 -9.73 -3.78
C GLY A 18 -14.90 -9.40 -2.87
N SER A 19 -16.07 -9.90 -3.26
CA SER A 19 -17.33 -9.72 -2.50
C SER A 19 -17.33 -10.33 -1.10
N SER A 20 -16.39 -11.24 -0.79
CA SER A 20 -16.27 -11.87 0.53
C SER A 20 -15.50 -11.01 1.53
N TRP A 21 -14.87 -9.91 1.10
CA TRP A 21 -14.17 -9.01 2.01
C TRP A 21 -15.15 -8.17 2.83
N ASN A 22 -15.04 -8.22 4.15
CA ASN A 22 -15.92 -7.49 5.05
C ASN A 22 -15.32 -6.15 5.50
N ALA A 23 -15.69 -5.08 4.79
CA ALA A 23 -15.29 -3.71 5.12
C ALA A 23 -15.66 -3.29 6.55
N ALA A 24 -16.76 -3.80 7.11
CA ALA A 24 -17.20 -3.42 8.46
C ALA A 24 -16.28 -3.97 9.56
N SER A 25 -15.52 -5.02 9.28
CA SER A 25 -14.52 -5.57 10.20
C SER A 25 -13.11 -4.98 10.01
N PHE A 26 -12.90 -4.17 8.97
CA PHE A 26 -11.59 -3.62 8.67
C PHE A 26 -11.23 -2.49 9.63
N ASN A 27 -10.04 -2.58 10.22
CA ASN A 27 -9.49 -1.55 11.09
C ASN A 27 -8.17 -1.03 10.49
N PHE A 28 -8.27 0.13 9.83
CA PHE A 28 -7.14 0.76 9.18
C PHE A 28 -6.01 1.15 10.15
N SER A 29 -6.34 1.64 11.35
CA SER A 29 -5.33 1.97 12.36
C SER A 29 -4.56 0.74 12.84
N ASN A 30 -5.24 -0.39 13.02
CA ASN A 30 -4.59 -1.66 13.36
C ASN A 30 -3.66 -2.14 12.23
N LEU A 31 -4.09 -2.02 10.96
CA LEU A 31 -3.24 -2.33 9.81
C LEU A 31 -1.95 -1.51 9.84
N LEU A 32 -2.03 -0.18 10.02
CA LEU A 32 -0.86 0.68 10.05
C LEU A 32 0.10 0.33 11.19
N LEU A 33 -0.43 0.03 12.39
CA LEU A 33 0.39 -0.40 13.52
C LEU A 33 1.11 -1.73 13.22
N LYS A 34 0.40 -2.70 12.63
CA LYS A 34 0.96 -4.00 12.26
C LYS A 34 2.02 -3.88 11.18
N LEU A 35 1.79 -3.08 10.13
CA LEU A 35 2.76 -2.88 9.05
C LEU A 35 4.06 -2.23 9.56
N ARG A 36 3.97 -1.37 10.59
CA ARG A 36 5.14 -0.79 11.23
C ARG A 36 6.04 -1.84 11.90
N GLU A 37 5.48 -2.93 12.43
CA GLU A 37 6.26 -4.06 12.97
C GLU A 37 7.12 -4.74 11.90
N TYR A 38 6.77 -4.58 10.62
CA TYR A 38 7.49 -5.10 9.45
C TYR A 38 8.34 -4.05 8.74
N SER A 39 8.53 -2.87 9.35
CA SER A 39 9.18 -1.72 8.70
C SER A 39 8.53 -1.33 7.36
N ASN A 40 7.23 -1.60 7.22
CA ASN A 40 6.47 -1.30 6.01
C ASN A 40 5.69 0.00 6.20
N ASN A 41 6.23 1.09 5.69
CA ASN A 41 5.62 2.42 5.73
C ASN A 41 4.75 2.63 4.49
N ILE A 42 3.43 2.69 4.68
CA ILE A 42 2.47 2.99 3.61
C ILE A 42 1.77 4.33 3.89
N ILE A 43 1.50 5.11 2.85
CA ILE A 43 0.87 6.45 2.88
C ILE A 43 1.75 7.52 3.54
N TYR A 44 2.30 7.26 4.73
CA TYR A 44 3.27 8.08 5.43
C TYR A 44 4.32 7.22 6.15
N SER A 45 5.51 7.78 6.39
CA SER A 45 6.52 7.19 7.28
C SER A 45 6.52 7.91 8.62
N CYS A 46 6.97 7.20 9.67
CA CYS A 46 7.06 7.73 11.02
C CYS A 46 8.36 7.24 11.66
N ASP A 47 9.31 8.16 11.72
CA ASP A 47 10.69 7.90 12.12
C ASP A 47 11.08 8.80 13.29
N THR A 48 12.07 8.37 14.07
CA THR A 48 12.66 9.21 15.12
C THR A 48 13.86 9.92 14.55
N GLU A 49 13.85 11.25 14.59
CA GLU A 49 14.95 12.08 14.10
C GLU A 49 15.52 12.92 15.24
N THR A 50 16.79 13.29 15.12
CA THR A 50 17.47 14.15 16.10
C THR A 50 17.19 15.62 15.78
N ASP A 51 16.96 16.45 16.79
CA ASP A 51 16.79 17.90 16.58
C ASP A 51 18.10 18.49 16.01
N GLU A 52 18.01 19.08 14.82
CA GLU A 52 19.14 19.71 14.12
C GLU A 52 19.83 20.81 14.96
N LYS A 53 19.09 21.44 15.87
CA LYS A 53 19.57 22.48 16.78
C LYS A 53 20.00 21.94 18.14
N ASN A 54 19.59 20.74 18.51
CA ASN A 54 19.95 20.10 19.78
C ASN A 54 20.04 18.57 19.62
N SER A 55 21.24 18.07 19.35
CA SER A 55 21.48 16.65 19.11
C SER A 55 21.23 15.71 20.29
N SER A 56 20.87 16.26 21.47
CA SER A 56 20.47 15.47 22.65
C SER A 56 18.96 15.23 22.74
N VAL A 57 18.17 15.77 21.81
CA VAL A 57 16.71 15.65 21.78
C VAL A 57 16.27 14.94 20.51
N TYR A 58 15.29 14.06 20.64
CA TYR A 58 14.64 13.36 19.53
C TYR A 58 13.21 13.84 19.37
N TYR A 59 12.72 13.88 18.14
CA TYR A 59 11.32 14.11 17.82
C TYR A 59 10.80 13.05 16.85
N ILE A 60 9.48 12.93 16.80
CA ILE A 60 8.80 12.08 15.83
C ILE A 60 8.63 12.90 14.55
N GLN A 61 9.25 12.43 13.47
CA GLN A 61 9.06 12.98 12.14
C GLN A 61 8.02 12.15 11.40
N VAL A 62 7.03 12.83 10.81
CA VAL A 62 6.07 12.23 9.88
C VAL A 62 6.38 12.77 8.49
N SER A 63 6.67 11.86 7.57
CA SER A 63 7.11 12.19 6.21
C SER A 63 6.30 11.40 5.17
N GLN A 64 6.44 11.76 3.89
CA GLN A 64 5.84 10.99 2.79
C GLN A 64 6.48 9.59 2.73
N SER A 65 5.67 8.54 2.60
CA SER A 65 6.19 7.20 2.35
C SER A 65 6.74 7.05 0.93
N ASN A 66 7.53 6.01 0.70
CA ASN A 66 7.91 5.63 -0.66
C ASN A 66 6.67 5.27 -1.49
N LEU A 67 6.73 5.57 -2.78
CA LEU A 67 5.76 5.16 -3.78
C LEU A 67 6.25 3.89 -4.47
N ALA A 68 5.33 3.06 -4.98
CA ALA A 68 5.69 1.84 -5.69
C ALA A 68 6.52 2.11 -6.96
N LEU A 69 6.22 3.21 -7.68
CA LEU A 69 7.00 3.62 -8.85
C LEU A 69 8.18 4.55 -8.51
N GLU A 70 8.61 4.62 -7.25
CA GLU A 70 9.75 5.41 -6.70
C GLU A 70 9.68 6.93 -6.88
N GLN A 71 9.38 7.43 -8.08
CA GLN A 71 9.34 8.85 -8.42
C GLN A 71 7.94 9.29 -8.79
N ARG A 72 7.55 10.48 -8.32
CA ARG A 72 6.26 11.11 -8.65
C ARG A 72 6.06 11.28 -10.17
N SER A 73 7.15 11.58 -10.90
CA SER A 73 7.16 11.69 -12.37
C SER A 73 6.69 10.42 -13.08
N ASN A 74 6.82 9.25 -12.45
CA ASN A 74 6.39 7.97 -13.02
C ASN A 74 4.86 7.78 -13.00
N TYR A 75 4.11 8.62 -12.29
CA TYR A 75 2.64 8.63 -12.26
C TYR A 75 2.02 9.68 -13.22
N VAL A 76 2.86 10.38 -14.01
CA VAL A 76 2.42 11.44 -14.93
C VAL A 76 2.35 10.92 -16.37
N GLY A 77 1.21 11.15 -17.02
CA GLY A 77 0.98 10.74 -18.41
C GLY A 77 0.76 9.25 -18.59
N GLU A 78 0.65 8.81 -19.85
CA GLU A 78 0.62 7.40 -20.19
C GLU A 78 2.06 6.89 -20.40
N SER A 79 2.42 5.79 -19.73
CA SER A 79 3.75 5.19 -19.86
C SER A 79 3.68 3.68 -19.84
N LYS A 80 4.64 3.02 -20.53
CA LYS A 80 4.80 1.57 -20.49
C LYS A 80 5.04 1.05 -19.06
N LEU A 81 5.65 1.88 -18.21
CA LEU A 81 5.90 1.56 -16.80
C LEU A 81 4.58 1.46 -16.02
N ILE A 82 3.66 2.41 -16.19
CA ILE A 82 2.34 2.39 -15.55
C ILE A 82 1.56 1.14 -16.01
N THR A 83 1.58 0.84 -17.31
CA THR A 83 0.94 -0.36 -17.85
C THR A 83 1.53 -1.64 -17.25
N ALA A 84 2.86 -1.74 -17.18
CA ALA A 84 3.54 -2.89 -16.60
C ALA A 84 3.25 -3.04 -15.10
N TYR A 85 3.16 -1.93 -14.35
CA TYR A 85 2.83 -1.94 -12.93
C TYR A 85 1.41 -2.47 -12.67
N GLN A 86 0.42 -1.93 -13.39
CA GLN A 86 -0.95 -2.42 -13.29
C GLN A 86 -1.07 -3.89 -13.70
N GLN A 87 -0.36 -4.31 -14.75
CA GLN A 87 -0.32 -5.70 -15.18
C GLN A 87 0.31 -6.61 -14.10
N PHE A 88 1.39 -6.17 -13.45
CA PHE A 88 2.02 -6.90 -12.35
C PHE A 88 1.04 -7.14 -11.19
N ILE A 89 0.32 -6.11 -10.73
CA ILE A 89 -0.65 -6.26 -9.63
C ILE A 89 -1.74 -7.26 -10.04
N ARG A 90 -2.26 -7.16 -11.27
CA ARG A 90 -3.28 -8.05 -11.82
C ARG A 90 -2.82 -9.51 -11.83
N ASP A 91 -1.63 -9.76 -12.37
CA ASP A 91 -1.09 -11.11 -12.48
C ASP A 91 -0.83 -11.69 -11.10
N PHE A 92 -0.22 -10.92 -10.21
CA PHE A 92 0.03 -11.33 -8.84
C PHE A 92 -1.26 -11.70 -8.11
N ALA A 93 -2.28 -10.83 -8.14
CA ALA A 93 -3.57 -11.10 -7.53
C ALA A 93 -4.23 -12.35 -8.12
N SER A 94 -4.19 -12.51 -9.46
CA SER A 94 -4.78 -13.67 -10.15
C SER A 94 -4.10 -14.99 -9.80
N THR A 95 -2.84 -14.98 -9.35
CA THR A 95 -2.18 -16.20 -8.84
C THR A 95 -2.62 -16.58 -7.42
N LEU A 96 -3.21 -15.64 -6.68
CA LEU A 96 -3.52 -15.76 -5.26
C LEU A 96 -5.02 -15.97 -4.98
N THR A 97 -5.89 -15.77 -5.96
CA THR A 97 -7.34 -15.98 -5.83
C THR A 97 -7.95 -16.61 -7.07
N ASN A 98 -9.05 -17.34 -6.87
CA ASN A 98 -9.88 -17.86 -7.95
C ASN A 98 -11.00 -16.88 -8.35
N ASP A 99 -11.25 -15.83 -7.54
CA ASP A 99 -12.22 -14.79 -7.86
C ASP A 99 -11.50 -13.60 -8.52
N THR A 100 -11.60 -13.52 -9.84
CA THR A 100 -10.92 -12.49 -10.64
C THR A 100 -11.85 -11.38 -11.11
N THR A 101 -13.10 -11.38 -10.63
CA THR A 101 -14.17 -10.54 -11.18
C THR A 101 -13.94 -9.04 -11.00
N THR A 102 -13.33 -8.64 -9.88
CA THR A 102 -13.08 -7.23 -9.53
C THR A 102 -11.65 -6.76 -9.78
N ILE A 103 -10.71 -7.68 -10.03
CA ILE A 103 -9.26 -7.38 -10.11
C ILE A 103 -8.97 -6.22 -11.06
N ALA A 104 -9.64 -6.15 -12.22
CA ALA A 104 -9.41 -5.08 -13.18
C ALA A 104 -9.75 -3.68 -12.62
N GLN A 105 -10.85 -3.59 -11.88
CA GLN A 105 -11.29 -2.35 -11.26
C GLN A 105 -10.43 -2.03 -10.03
N ASP A 106 -10.15 -3.03 -9.19
CA ASP A 106 -9.33 -2.86 -7.99
C ASP A 106 -7.92 -2.34 -8.34
N VAL A 107 -7.29 -2.87 -9.39
CA VAL A 107 -6.00 -2.38 -9.90
C VAL A 107 -6.09 -0.93 -10.36
N THR A 108 -7.19 -0.56 -11.03
CA THR A 108 -7.44 0.81 -11.48
C THR A 108 -7.57 1.76 -10.28
N ASP A 109 -8.29 1.33 -9.24
CA ASP A 109 -8.52 2.11 -8.04
C ASP A 109 -7.24 2.26 -7.20
N ILE A 110 -6.44 1.20 -7.06
CA ILE A 110 -5.11 1.25 -6.45
C ILE A 110 -4.22 2.26 -7.17
N TYR A 111 -4.14 2.17 -8.50
CA TYR A 111 -3.33 3.10 -9.30
C TYR A 111 -3.80 4.55 -9.14
N ASN A 112 -5.11 4.79 -9.19
CA ASN A 112 -5.67 6.14 -9.02
C ASN A 112 -5.39 6.70 -7.62
N PHE A 113 -5.48 5.86 -6.58
CA PHE A 113 -5.11 6.24 -5.22
C PHE A 113 -3.64 6.63 -5.13
N GLU A 114 -2.73 5.78 -5.62
CA GLU A 114 -1.29 6.06 -5.62
C GLU A 114 -0.94 7.33 -6.40
N LYS A 115 -1.58 7.53 -7.56
CA LYS A 115 -1.43 8.74 -8.35
C LYS A 115 -1.84 9.98 -7.56
N ASN A 116 -2.97 9.94 -6.85
CA ASN A 116 -3.45 11.08 -6.07
C ASN A 116 -2.55 11.44 -4.89
N ILE A 117 -1.90 10.46 -4.25
CA ILE A 117 -0.94 10.73 -3.17
C ILE A 117 0.46 11.08 -3.68
N SER A 118 0.73 10.88 -4.98
CA SER A 118 2.00 11.23 -5.62
C SER A 118 2.06 12.68 -6.08
N ILE A 119 0.91 13.30 -6.39
CA ILE A 119 0.78 14.67 -6.90
C ILE A 119 0.81 15.65 -5.72
#